data_AF-A0A945PC19-F1
#
_entry.id   AF-A0A945PC19-F1
#
_cell.length_a   1.000
_cell.length_b   1.000
_cell.length_c   1.000
_cell.angle_alpha   90.00
_cell.angle_beta   90.00
_cell.angle_gamma   90.00
#
_symmetry.space_group_name_H-M   'P 1'
#
loop_
_entity.id
_entity.type
_entity.pdbx_description
1 polymer ?
#
loop_
_entity_poly.entity_id
_entity_poly.type
_entity_poly.pdbx_seq_one_letter_code
_entity_poly.pdbx_strand_id
1 'polypeptide(L)'
;MRWTTLPSDEVAFSGLPWIAETFPRLCRLPETPDLPRGVSEQARFASGAHLGFCSDTSQLHLKMAHAESGSGLDLYVDGQFWHTTKITDDDKSDVVCFADLPPVHRDISIYLPLRHELQISACGVDDDAEVTPSRPHAGRGTLVLYGSSVAQGIGAGRPGMGYSSILGRSLNMDVVNLG
;
A
#
# COMPACT_ATOMS: atom_id res chain seq x y z
N MET A 1 -18.94 11.80 -3.79
CA MET A 1 -17.64 11.16 -3.57
C MET A 1 -16.70 11.59 -4.68
N ARG A 2 -15.55 12.17 -4.31
CA ARG A 2 -14.51 12.61 -5.22
C ARG A 2 -13.55 11.46 -5.48
N TRP A 3 -13.32 11.16 -6.75
CA TRP A 3 -12.33 10.16 -7.18
C TRP A 3 -11.08 10.84 -7.71
N THR A 4 -9.93 10.52 -7.12
CA THR A 4 -8.62 10.94 -7.60
C THR A 4 -7.94 9.75 -8.28
N THR A 5 -7.62 9.88 -9.57
CA THR A 5 -6.81 8.89 -10.31
C THR A 5 -5.41 8.83 -9.71
N LEU A 6 -4.85 7.63 -9.58
CA LEU A 6 -3.50 7.40 -9.09
C LEU A 6 -2.51 7.17 -10.25
N PRO A 7 -1.21 7.42 -10.03
CA PRO A 7 -0.63 8.13 -8.89
C PRO A 7 -1.02 9.62 -8.93
N SER A 8 -1.03 10.28 -7.76
CA SER A 8 -1.30 11.71 -7.62
C SER A 8 -0.42 12.32 -6.52
N ASP A 9 -0.29 13.64 -6.51
CA ASP A 9 0.45 14.36 -5.46
C ASP A 9 -0.27 14.34 -4.10
N GLU A 10 -1.54 13.92 -4.06
CA GLU A 10 -2.34 13.79 -2.84
C GLU A 10 -2.04 12.49 -2.07
N VAL A 11 -1.48 11.47 -2.74
CA VAL A 11 -1.28 10.13 -2.15
C VAL A 11 0.18 9.71 -2.31
N ALA A 12 0.86 9.56 -1.18
CA ALA A 12 2.24 9.08 -1.15
C ALA A 12 2.31 7.57 -1.38
N PHE A 13 3.31 7.13 -2.15
CA PHE A 13 3.66 5.72 -2.34
C PHE A 13 4.99 5.45 -1.63
N SER A 14 4.99 4.56 -0.65
CA SER A 14 6.20 4.15 0.07
C SER A 14 6.57 2.70 -0.26
N GLY A 15 7.87 2.40 -0.30
CA GLY A 15 8.42 1.08 -0.61
C GLY A 15 8.34 0.69 -2.09
N LEU A 16 8.02 1.64 -2.98
CA LEU A 16 7.83 1.43 -4.43
C LEU A 16 8.64 2.46 -5.24
N PRO A 17 9.98 2.36 -5.29
CA PRO A 17 10.81 3.40 -5.89
C PRO A 17 10.70 3.45 -7.43
N TRP A 18 10.10 2.42 -8.04
CA TRP A 18 9.86 2.34 -9.49
C TRP A 18 8.41 2.65 -9.89
N ILE A 19 7.57 3.17 -8.99
CA ILE A 19 6.13 3.33 -9.25
C ILE A 19 5.82 4.15 -10.51
N ALA A 20 6.65 5.15 -10.85
CA ALA A 20 6.49 5.96 -12.05
C ALA A 20 6.61 5.15 -13.36
N GLU A 21 7.34 4.03 -13.33
CA GLU A 21 7.51 3.12 -14.47
C GLU A 21 6.51 1.95 -14.41
N THR A 22 6.18 1.47 -13.21
CA THR A 22 5.43 0.22 -13.05
C THR A 22 3.92 0.41 -12.98
N PHE A 23 3.44 1.60 -12.65
CA PHE A 23 2.01 1.87 -12.50
C PHE A 23 1.22 1.48 -13.77
N PRO A 24 0.04 0.82 -13.65
CA PRO A 24 -0.74 0.58 -12.43
C PRO A 24 -0.31 -0.62 -11.58
N ARG A 25 0.77 -1.33 -11.95
CA ARG A 25 1.30 -2.45 -11.15
C ARG A 25 2.04 -1.92 -9.93
N LEU A 26 1.53 -2.30 -8.76
CA LEU A 26 2.18 -2.04 -7.48
C LEU A 26 3.19 -3.17 -7.22
N CYS A 27 4.34 -3.10 -7.89
CA CYS A 27 5.40 -4.12 -7.81
C CYS A 27 6.73 -3.54 -7.35
N ARG A 28 7.58 -4.39 -6.78
CA ARG A 28 8.83 -3.99 -6.11
C ARG A 28 10.03 -3.96 -7.04
N LEU A 29 9.89 -4.37 -8.30
CA LEU A 29 10.89 -4.19 -9.35
C LEU A 29 10.20 -3.88 -10.68
N PRO A 30 10.82 -3.11 -11.58
CA PRO A 30 10.36 -2.94 -12.95
C PRO A 30 10.61 -4.23 -13.76
N GLU A 31 10.10 -4.26 -15.00
CA GLU A 31 10.39 -5.34 -15.93
C GLU A 31 11.91 -5.43 -16.17
N THR A 32 12.52 -6.46 -15.58
CA THR A 32 13.96 -6.65 -15.60
C THR A 32 14.25 -7.93 -16.37
N PRO A 33 14.96 -7.87 -17.51
CA PRO A 33 15.29 -9.05 -18.29
C PRO A 33 16.23 -9.97 -17.49
N ASP A 34 16.22 -11.27 -17.84
CA ASP A 34 17.16 -12.27 -17.33
C ASP A 34 17.13 -12.54 -15.81
N LEU A 35 16.06 -12.13 -15.12
CA LEU A 35 15.86 -12.55 -13.72
C LEU A 35 15.50 -14.04 -13.63
N PRO A 36 16.00 -14.76 -12.61
CA PRO A 36 15.51 -16.09 -12.30
C PRO A 36 13.99 -16.06 -12.11
N ARG A 37 13.29 -17.08 -12.63
CA ARG A 37 11.82 -17.16 -12.60
C ARG A 37 11.24 -16.85 -11.22
N GLY A 38 11.79 -17.46 -10.16
CA GLY A 38 11.31 -17.23 -8.79
C GLY A 38 11.42 -15.77 -8.34
N VAL A 39 12.48 -15.06 -8.75
CA VAL A 39 12.63 -13.62 -8.46
C VAL A 39 11.60 -12.81 -9.22
N SER A 40 11.44 -13.07 -10.53
CA SER A 40 10.46 -12.37 -11.36
C SER A 40 9.02 -12.58 -10.88
N GLU A 41 8.71 -13.75 -10.30
CA GLU A 41 7.39 -14.05 -9.74
C GLU A 41 7.12 -13.28 -8.44
N GLN A 42 8.09 -13.25 -7.52
CA GLN A 42 7.94 -12.55 -6.23
C GLN A 42 8.02 -11.02 -6.34
N ALA A 43 8.71 -10.51 -7.37
CA ALA A 43 8.85 -9.09 -7.63
C ALA A 43 7.51 -8.39 -7.87
N ARG A 44 6.49 -9.12 -8.35
CA ARG A 44 5.14 -8.60 -8.62
C ARG A 44 4.37 -8.23 -7.35
N PHE A 45 4.75 -8.77 -6.20
CA PHE A 45 4.03 -8.53 -4.94
C PHE A 45 4.51 -7.26 -4.26
N ALA A 46 3.58 -6.49 -3.71
CA ALA A 46 3.83 -5.20 -3.06
C ALA A 46 4.25 -5.33 -1.58
N SER A 47 4.86 -6.44 -1.17
CA SER A 47 5.19 -6.69 0.23
C SER A 47 6.00 -5.55 0.85
N GLY A 48 5.54 -5.00 1.98
CA GLY A 48 6.19 -3.89 2.68
C GLY A 48 5.85 -2.49 2.15
N ALA A 49 5.24 -2.39 0.96
CA ALA A 49 4.78 -1.14 0.42
C ALA A 49 3.46 -0.68 1.06
N HIS A 50 3.22 0.62 1.04
CA HIS A 50 1.96 1.21 1.49
C HIS A 50 1.66 2.51 0.77
N LEU A 51 0.37 2.84 0.69
CA LEU A 51 -0.12 4.17 0.34
C LEU A 51 -0.27 5.00 1.62
N GLY A 52 -0.07 6.31 1.53
CA GLY A 52 -0.21 7.22 2.67
C GLY A 52 -0.78 8.60 2.29
N PHE A 53 -1.80 9.06 3.01
CA PHE A 53 -2.31 10.42 2.90
C PHE A 53 -2.99 10.84 4.21
N CYS A 54 -3.10 12.16 4.43
CA CYS A 54 -3.92 12.73 5.48
C CYS A 54 -5.25 13.23 4.91
N SER A 55 -6.36 12.90 5.55
CA SER A 55 -7.69 13.37 5.15
C SER A 55 -8.67 13.38 6.32
N ASP A 56 -9.67 14.24 6.24
CA ASP A 56 -10.83 14.27 7.13
C ASP A 56 -12.02 13.46 6.61
N THR A 57 -11.85 12.71 5.52
CA THR A 57 -12.89 11.87 4.92
C THR A 57 -13.54 10.88 5.92
N SER A 58 -14.85 10.72 5.81
CA SER A 58 -15.67 9.75 6.54
C SER A 58 -15.68 8.37 5.89
N GLN A 59 -15.34 8.29 4.60
CA GLN A 59 -15.30 7.08 3.81
C GLN A 59 -14.08 7.03 2.91
N LEU A 60 -13.58 5.82 2.65
CA LEU A 60 -12.46 5.59 1.75
C LEU A 60 -12.76 4.39 0.88
N HIS A 61 -12.62 4.61 -0.42
CA HIS A 61 -12.79 3.60 -1.45
C HIS A 61 -11.55 3.51 -2.32
N LEU A 62 -11.25 2.32 -2.81
CA LEU A 62 -10.17 2.10 -3.76
C LEU A 62 -10.72 1.42 -5.01
N LYS A 63 -10.53 2.05 -6.16
CA LYS A 63 -10.79 1.38 -7.44
C LYS A 63 -9.64 0.47 -7.79
N MET A 64 -9.96 -0.80 -7.96
CA MET A 64 -8.99 -1.82 -8.33
C MET A 64 -9.09 -2.07 -9.84
N ALA A 65 -7.96 -1.99 -10.54
CA ALA A 65 -7.86 -2.47 -11.92
C ALA A 65 -7.60 -3.99 -11.95
N HIS A 66 -6.94 -4.50 -10.90
CA HIS A 66 -6.67 -5.91 -10.70
C HIS A 66 -6.45 -6.17 -9.20
N ALA A 67 -6.93 -7.32 -8.71
CA ALA A 67 -6.59 -7.83 -7.39
C ALA A 67 -6.75 -9.34 -7.37
N GLU A 68 -5.76 -10.06 -6.85
CA GLU A 68 -5.93 -11.49 -6.59
C GLU A 68 -6.82 -11.71 -5.36
N SER A 69 -7.70 -12.72 -5.45
CA SER A 69 -8.62 -13.09 -4.37
C SER A 69 -7.86 -13.49 -3.11
N GLY A 70 -8.35 -13.06 -1.94
CA GLY A 70 -7.67 -13.30 -0.66
C GLY A 70 -6.60 -12.25 -0.30
N SER A 71 -6.39 -11.26 -1.16
CA SER A 71 -5.66 -10.04 -0.82
C SER A 71 -6.31 -9.32 0.35
N GLY A 72 -5.49 -8.82 1.26
CA GLY A 72 -5.91 -7.94 2.35
C GLY A 72 -5.13 -6.64 2.31
N LEU A 73 -5.82 -5.54 2.59
CA LEU A 73 -5.22 -4.22 2.80
C LEU A 73 -5.25 -3.92 4.29
N ASP A 74 -4.10 -3.64 4.88
CA ASP A 74 -4.02 -3.29 6.30
C ASP A 74 -4.11 -1.78 6.46
N LEU A 75 -5.17 -1.32 7.10
CA LEU A 75 -5.38 0.09 7.39
C LEU A 75 -4.76 0.45 8.74
N TYR A 76 -3.99 1.54 8.69
CA TYR A 76 -3.44 2.19 9.86
C TYR A 76 -3.95 3.63 9.90
N VAL A 77 -4.29 4.09 11.10
CA VAL A 77 -4.69 5.48 11.38
C VAL A 77 -3.78 6.01 12.47
N ASP A 78 -3.12 7.13 12.21
CA ASP A 78 -2.18 7.78 13.11
C ASP A 78 -1.08 6.81 13.61
N GLY A 79 -0.59 5.98 12.69
CA GLY A 79 0.44 4.97 12.94
C GLY A 79 -0.01 3.73 13.71
N GLN A 80 -1.29 3.66 14.12
CA GLN A 80 -1.86 2.50 14.83
C GLN A 80 -2.63 1.60 13.87
N PHE A 81 -2.52 0.28 14.05
CA PHE A 81 -3.34 -0.65 13.28
C PHE A 81 -4.81 -0.44 13.60
N TRP A 82 -5.64 -0.33 12.57
CA TRP A 82 -7.07 -0.16 12.74
C TRP A 82 -7.84 -1.43 12.36
N HIS A 83 -7.81 -1.84 11.10
CA HIS A 83 -8.37 -3.12 10.65
C HIS A 83 -7.77 -3.55 9.31
N THR A 84 -8.18 -4.74 8.84
CA THR A 84 -7.83 -5.25 7.50
C THR A 84 -9.07 -5.25 6.61
N THR A 85 -8.98 -4.64 5.44
CA THR A 85 -10.00 -4.78 4.38
C THR A 85 -9.66 -5.98 3.52
N LYS A 86 -10.57 -6.95 3.42
CA LYS A 86 -10.40 -8.11 2.54
C LYS A 86 -10.94 -7.79 1.16
N ILE A 87 -10.18 -8.10 0.13
CA ILE A 87 -10.63 -7.98 -1.25
C ILE A 87 -11.27 -9.31 -1.65
N THR A 88 -12.57 -9.28 -1.92
CA THR A 88 -13.33 -10.43 -2.41
C THR A 88 -13.50 -10.35 -3.92
N ASP A 89 -13.99 -11.43 -4.54
CA ASP A 89 -14.22 -11.46 -5.99
C ASP A 89 -15.28 -10.44 -6.46
N ASP A 90 -16.25 -10.13 -5.58
CA ASP A 90 -17.33 -9.19 -5.85
C ASP A 90 -16.88 -7.73 -5.75
N ASP A 91 -15.81 -7.45 -5.00
CA ASP A 91 -15.31 -6.09 -4.71
C ASP A 91 -14.18 -5.64 -5.65
N LYS A 92 -13.83 -6.43 -6.68
CA LYS A 92 -12.65 -6.22 -7.54
C LYS A 92 -12.64 -4.93 -8.35
N SER A 93 -13.68 -4.11 -8.29
CA SER A 93 -13.74 -2.82 -8.99
C SER A 93 -13.83 -1.62 -8.05
N ASP A 94 -14.44 -1.79 -6.87
CA ASP A 94 -14.62 -0.76 -5.84
C ASP A 94 -14.53 -1.41 -4.46
N VAL A 95 -13.37 -1.26 -3.82
CA VAL A 95 -13.09 -1.79 -2.49
C VAL A 95 -13.39 -0.72 -1.46
N VAL A 96 -14.46 -0.92 -0.69
CA VAL A 96 -14.78 -0.08 0.47
C VAL A 96 -13.78 -0.39 1.57
N CYS A 97 -12.87 0.53 1.83
CA CYS A 97 -11.90 0.41 2.91
C CYS A 97 -12.56 0.72 4.25
N PHE A 98 -13.28 1.83 4.33
CA PHE A 98 -14.15 2.17 5.46
C PHE A 98 -15.26 3.12 5.01
N ALA A 99 -16.32 3.22 5.81
CA ALA A 99 -17.41 4.17 5.63
C ALA A 99 -17.98 4.59 7.00
N ASP A 100 -18.79 5.64 7.00
CA ASP A 100 -19.56 6.11 8.16
C ASP A 100 -18.72 6.51 9.38
N LEU A 101 -17.51 7.03 9.17
CA LEU A 101 -16.71 7.60 10.26
C LEU A 101 -17.03 9.08 10.53
N PRO A 102 -16.76 9.59 11.74
CA PRO A 102 -16.74 11.03 11.98
C PRO A 102 -15.71 11.72 11.06
N PRO A 103 -16.04 12.88 10.45
CA PRO A 103 -15.12 13.61 9.57
C PRO A 103 -14.07 14.35 10.41
N VAL A 104 -12.95 13.69 10.64
CA VAL A 104 -11.84 14.17 11.48
C VAL A 104 -10.55 13.85 10.75
N HIS A 105 -9.62 14.81 10.71
CA HIS A 105 -8.32 14.59 10.08
C HIS A 105 -7.58 13.40 10.70
N ARG A 106 -7.14 12.49 9.85
CA ARG A 106 -6.39 11.27 10.17
C ARG A 106 -5.20 11.14 9.25
N ASP A 107 -4.07 10.63 9.75
CA ASP A 107 -3.00 10.11 8.90
C ASP A 107 -3.31 8.65 8.56
N ILE A 108 -3.67 8.39 7.31
CA ILE A 108 -4.14 7.09 6.85
C ILE A 108 -3.00 6.41 6.08
N SER A 109 -2.64 5.20 6.48
CA SER A 109 -1.73 4.34 5.72
C SER A 109 -2.39 3.01 5.34
N ILE A 110 -2.17 2.56 4.11
CA ILE A 110 -2.76 1.33 3.55
C ILE A 110 -1.63 0.39 3.15
N TYR A 111 -1.34 -0.61 3.99
CA TYR A 111 -0.29 -1.60 3.72
C TYR A 111 -0.77 -2.65 2.73
N LEU A 112 0.07 -2.89 1.73
CA LEU A 112 -0.28 -3.69 0.57
C LEU A 112 0.07 -5.19 0.77
N PRO A 113 -0.67 -6.11 0.13
CA PRO A 113 -0.53 -7.55 0.29
C PRO A 113 0.90 -8.08 0.17
N LEU A 114 1.22 -9.07 1.01
CA LEU A 114 2.56 -9.69 1.06
C LEU A 114 2.85 -10.65 -0.10
N ARG A 115 1.81 -11.21 -0.73
CA ARG A 115 1.92 -12.35 -1.65
C ARG A 115 0.92 -12.31 -2.80
N HIS A 116 0.31 -11.16 -3.01
CA HIS A 116 -0.71 -10.99 -4.01
C HIS A 116 -0.42 -9.79 -4.87
N GLU A 117 -0.64 -9.96 -6.16
CA GLU A 117 -0.59 -8.86 -7.11
C GLU A 117 -1.87 -8.03 -7.03
N LEU A 118 -1.70 -6.72 -7.14
CA LEU A 118 -2.80 -5.78 -7.22
C LEU A 118 -2.42 -4.56 -8.06
N GLN A 119 -3.45 -3.92 -8.59
CA GLN A 119 -3.38 -2.67 -9.33
C GLN A 119 -4.50 -1.76 -8.83
N ILE A 120 -4.13 -0.60 -8.29
CA ILE A 120 -5.08 0.41 -7.79
C ILE A 120 -5.09 1.56 -8.77
N SER A 121 -6.25 1.93 -9.31
CA SER A 121 -6.38 2.96 -10.33
C SER A 121 -6.83 4.32 -9.76
N ALA A 122 -7.60 4.33 -8.67
CA ALA A 122 -8.07 5.57 -8.06
C ALA A 122 -8.40 5.42 -6.57
N CYS A 123 -8.36 6.55 -5.86
CA CYS A 123 -8.78 6.71 -4.47
C CYS A 123 -10.07 7.55 -4.41
N GLY A 124 -11.07 7.08 -3.68
CA GLY A 124 -12.37 7.71 -3.50
C GLY A 124 -12.55 8.20 -2.06
N VAL A 125 -12.88 9.48 -1.89
CA VAL A 125 -13.13 10.14 -0.60
C VAL A 125 -14.39 11.01 -0.68
N ASP A 126 -14.86 11.57 0.45
CA ASP A 126 -15.96 12.55 0.42
C ASP A 126 -15.64 13.73 -0.52
N ASP A 127 -16.68 14.32 -1.14
CA ASP A 127 -16.50 15.39 -2.13
C ASP A 127 -15.75 16.60 -1.55
N ASP A 128 -16.09 16.95 -0.32
CA ASP A 128 -15.58 18.12 0.40
C ASP A 128 -14.38 17.79 1.30
N ALA A 129 -13.91 16.53 1.32
CA ALA A 129 -12.76 16.16 2.16
C ALA A 129 -11.47 16.78 1.64
N GLU A 130 -10.64 17.23 2.59
CA GLU A 130 -9.27 17.62 2.29
C GLU A 130 -8.43 16.35 2.15
N VAL A 131 -7.53 16.33 1.15
CA VAL A 131 -6.57 15.25 0.98
C VAL A 131 -5.20 15.87 0.76
N THR A 132 -4.24 15.48 1.59
CA THR A 132 -2.84 15.90 1.48
C THR A 132 -1.95 14.66 1.59
N PRO A 133 -0.78 14.62 0.93
CA PRO A 133 0.12 13.49 1.07
C PRO A 133 0.56 13.33 2.53
N SER A 134 0.79 12.10 2.97
CA SER A 134 1.30 11.85 4.33
C SER A 134 2.60 12.61 4.56
N ARG A 135 2.88 12.91 5.83
CA ARG A 135 4.13 13.57 6.21
C ARG A 135 5.32 12.73 5.72
N PRO A 136 6.35 13.36 5.15
CA PRO A 136 7.57 12.65 4.78
C PRO A 136 8.16 11.91 5.99
N HIS A 137 8.73 10.74 5.73
CA HIS A 137 9.47 9.96 6.72
C HIS A 137 10.55 10.82 7.38
N ALA A 138 10.64 10.79 8.72
CA ALA A 138 11.61 11.64 9.44
C ALA A 138 13.05 11.12 9.34
N GLY A 139 13.23 9.81 9.11
CA GLY A 139 14.52 9.19 8.88
C GLY A 139 15.09 9.57 7.51
N ARG A 140 16.42 9.66 7.42
CA ARG A 140 17.10 10.06 6.18
C ARG A 140 17.35 8.85 5.28
N GLY A 141 17.01 9.00 4.00
CA GLY A 141 17.26 8.00 2.96
C GLY A 141 16.24 6.85 2.97
N THR A 142 16.55 5.83 2.18
CA THR A 142 15.69 4.65 1.98
C THR A 142 16.42 3.41 2.48
N LEU A 143 15.77 2.61 3.31
CA LEU A 143 16.29 1.30 3.74
C LEU A 143 15.92 0.24 2.69
N VAL A 144 16.92 -0.45 2.16
CA VAL A 144 16.68 -1.60 1.26
C VAL A 144 16.88 -2.89 2.03
N LEU A 145 15.83 -3.71 2.13
CA LEU A 145 15.88 -5.03 2.73
C LEU A 145 15.90 -6.10 1.64
N TYR A 146 17.01 -6.79 1.44
CA TYR A 146 17.10 -7.92 0.50
C TYR A 146 17.20 -9.22 1.27
N GLY A 147 16.43 -10.25 0.89
CA GLY A 147 16.44 -11.49 1.66
C GLY A 147 15.56 -12.61 1.12
N SER A 148 15.21 -13.51 2.03
CA SER A 148 14.40 -14.70 1.75
C SER A 148 12.91 -14.44 1.94
N SER A 149 12.12 -15.52 1.94
CA SER A 149 10.72 -15.52 2.34
C SER A 149 10.44 -14.85 3.70
N VAL A 150 11.42 -14.79 4.61
CA VAL A 150 11.28 -14.05 5.87
C VAL A 150 11.20 -12.54 5.61
N ALA A 151 12.05 -12.01 4.74
CA ALA A 151 11.99 -10.60 4.32
C ALA A 151 10.70 -10.32 3.54
N GLN A 152 10.24 -11.26 2.70
CA GLN A 152 8.93 -11.18 2.04
C GLN A 152 7.76 -11.07 3.03
N GLY A 153 7.94 -11.48 4.29
CA GLY A 153 6.90 -11.48 5.31
C GLY A 153 6.09 -12.79 5.35
N ILE A 154 6.62 -13.88 4.81
CA ILE A 154 5.94 -15.19 4.89
C ILE A 154 5.80 -15.62 6.35
N GLY A 155 4.56 -15.88 6.76
CA GLY A 155 4.21 -16.23 8.14
C GLY A 155 3.61 -15.06 8.94
N ALA A 156 3.70 -13.82 8.45
CA ALA A 156 2.96 -12.71 9.03
C ALA A 156 1.45 -12.89 8.80
N GLY A 157 0.64 -12.61 9.83
CA GLY A 157 -0.81 -12.80 9.76
C GLY A 157 -1.54 -11.77 8.88
N ARG A 158 -0.92 -10.62 8.62
CA ARG A 158 -1.48 -9.50 7.85
C ARG A 158 -0.38 -8.59 7.28
N PRO A 159 -0.65 -7.79 6.23
CA PRO A 159 0.38 -7.02 5.52
C PRO A 159 1.24 -6.09 6.38
N GLY A 160 0.63 -5.37 7.31
CA GLY A 160 1.32 -4.43 8.19
C GLY A 160 2.24 -5.12 9.22
N MET A 161 2.16 -6.44 9.37
CA MET A 161 3.01 -7.23 10.28
C MET A 161 4.24 -7.83 9.59
N GLY A 162 4.46 -7.61 8.30
CA GLY A 162 5.74 -7.91 7.66
C GLY A 162 6.89 -7.19 8.38
N TYR A 163 8.03 -7.85 8.55
CA TYR A 163 9.17 -7.27 9.27
C TYR A 163 9.64 -5.94 8.67
N SER A 164 9.63 -5.81 7.34
CA SER A 164 9.89 -4.55 6.62
C SER A 164 8.89 -3.44 6.99
N SER A 165 7.60 -3.75 7.02
CA SER A 165 6.54 -2.83 7.46
C SER A 165 6.73 -2.38 8.91
N ILE A 166 7.10 -3.30 9.81
CA ILE A 166 7.38 -3.00 11.22
C ILE A 166 8.61 -2.09 11.36
N LEU A 167 9.68 -2.39 10.62
CA LEU A 167 10.89 -1.56 10.60
C LEU A 167 10.58 -0.14 10.10
N GLY A 168 9.85 -0.01 8.99
CA GLY A 168 9.52 1.30 8.40
C GLY A 168 8.81 2.20 9.40
N ARG A 169 7.80 1.68 10.11
CA ARG A 169 7.13 2.43 11.19
C ARG A 169 8.03 2.72 12.37
N SER A 170 8.84 1.76 12.80
CA SER A 170 9.68 1.89 14.01
C SER A 170 10.82 2.89 13.82
N LEU A 171 11.39 2.92 12.61
CA LEU A 171 12.49 3.82 12.25
C LEU A 171 12.00 5.13 11.62
N ASN A 172 10.71 5.21 11.28
CA ASN A 172 10.12 6.29 10.49
C ASN A 172 10.93 6.53 9.21
N MET A 173 11.11 5.47 8.42
CA MET A 173 11.90 5.44 7.19
C MET A 173 11.11 4.76 6.07
N ASP A 174 11.37 5.17 4.83
CA ASP A 174 10.93 4.42 3.68
C ASP A 174 11.72 3.10 3.57
N VAL A 175 11.01 1.99 3.35
CA VAL A 175 11.60 0.65 3.28
C VAL A 175 11.23 -0.02 1.96
N VAL A 176 12.24 -0.26 1.14
CA VAL A 176 12.11 -1.06 -0.08
C VAL A 176 12.42 -2.50 0.27
N ASN A 177 11.39 -3.33 0.26
CA ASN A 177 11.50 -4.75 0.55
C ASN A 177 11.80 -5.51 -0.75
N LEU A 178 12.91 -6.22 -0.82
CA LEU A 178 13.32 -7.10 -1.92
C LEU A 178 13.49 -8.55 -1.41
N GLY A 179 12.66 -8.96 -0.45
CA GLY A 179 12.48 -10.37 -0.07
C GLY A 179 11.75 -11.22 -1.11
#